data_AF-A0AAW0DS82-F1
#
_entry.id   AF-A0AAW0DS82-F1
#
_cell.length_a   1.000
_cell.length_b   1.000
_cell.length_c   1.000
_cell.angle_alpha   90.00
_cell.angle_beta   90.00
_cell.angle_gamma   90.00
#
_symmetry.space_group_name_H-M   'P 1'
#
loop_
_entity.id
_entity.type
_entity.pdbx_description
1 polymer ?
#
loop_
_entity_poly.entity_id
_entity_poly.type
_entity_poly.pdbx_seq_one_letter_code
_entity_poly.pdbx_strand_id
1 'polypeptide(L)'
;MAVSDIGYLVFNKSNKRTVAATRRMFIRYIEKMAPKDKVEELVPKYPVGCKRIIIDPDYLTALGRPNVELTWSPIECVAPDGLKLRSGEVVPLDVIIFGTGYSIESGLNIEGVDGVTVRDYFQSKGGPTAYVGSAIPGFPNMFILVGPNVATGHASLIFSQECQIQMAVNIIKAIVDGKIQSAQSIYHPSLP
;
A
#
# COMPACT_ATOMS: atom_id res chain seq x y z
N MET A 1 -1.12 3.17 -13.78
CA MET A 1 -1.68 2.06 -14.59
C MET A 1 -1.73 2.52 -16.02
N ALA A 2 -1.09 1.82 -16.94
CA ALA A 2 -1.16 2.20 -18.35
C ALA A 2 -2.62 2.07 -18.82
N VAL A 3 -3.10 3.01 -19.62
CA VAL A 3 -4.47 3.01 -20.17
C VAL A 3 -4.75 1.76 -21.01
N SER A 4 -3.68 1.09 -21.48
CA SER A 4 -3.70 -0.15 -22.26
C SER A 4 -3.86 -1.43 -21.43
N ASP A 5 -3.81 -1.37 -20.10
CA ASP A 5 -3.95 -2.56 -19.24
C ASP A 5 -5.43 -2.94 -19.06
N ILE A 6 -5.78 -4.22 -19.14
CA ILE A 6 -7.15 -4.71 -18.86
C ILE A 6 -7.58 -4.31 -17.44
N GLY A 7 -6.63 -4.24 -16.50
CA GLY A 7 -6.86 -3.70 -15.16
C GLY A 7 -7.43 -2.27 -15.19
N TYR A 8 -7.03 -1.44 -16.15
CA TYR A 8 -7.52 -0.06 -16.27
C TYR A 8 -9.04 0.00 -16.46
N LEU A 9 -9.61 -0.92 -17.23
CA LEU A 9 -11.06 -0.99 -17.44
C LEU A 9 -11.83 -1.34 -16.17
N VAL A 10 -11.22 -2.11 -15.26
CA VAL A 10 -11.78 -2.52 -13.98
C VAL A 10 -11.60 -1.44 -12.91
N PHE A 11 -10.52 -0.68 -12.95
CA PHE A 11 -10.17 0.31 -11.92
C PHE A 11 -10.46 1.77 -12.34
N ASN A 12 -10.99 1.99 -13.54
CA ASN A 12 -11.50 3.29 -13.95
C ASN A 12 -12.87 3.56 -13.30
N LYS A 13 -12.92 4.52 -12.37
CA LYS A 13 -14.14 4.92 -11.63
C LYS A 13 -15.30 5.34 -12.55
N SER A 14 -15.02 5.79 -13.77
CA SER A 14 -16.05 6.16 -14.75
C SER A 14 -16.81 4.94 -15.29
N ASN A 15 -16.24 3.73 -15.20
CA ASN A 15 -16.85 2.51 -15.72
C ASN A 15 -17.61 1.71 -14.63
N LYS A 16 -18.69 2.30 -14.11
CA LYS A 16 -19.50 1.73 -13.01
C LYS A 16 -20.02 0.32 -13.30
N ARG A 17 -20.32 0.01 -14.57
CA ARG A 17 -20.84 -1.30 -14.98
C ARG A 17 -19.79 -2.40 -14.84
N THR A 18 -18.57 -2.15 -15.31
CA THR A 18 -17.46 -3.11 -15.19
C THR A 18 -17.10 -3.33 -13.73
N VAL A 19 -16.97 -2.26 -12.92
CA VAL A 19 -16.71 -2.38 -11.47
C VAL A 19 -17.76 -3.25 -10.78
N ALA A 20 -19.05 -3.03 -11.06
CA ALA A 20 -20.13 -3.82 -10.48
C ALA A 20 -20.12 -5.29 -10.94
N ALA A 21 -19.79 -5.54 -12.21
CA ALA A 21 -19.65 -6.90 -12.74
C ALA A 21 -18.48 -7.66 -12.09
N THR A 22 -17.32 -7.02 -11.97
CA THR A 22 -16.14 -7.58 -11.29
C THR A 22 -16.45 -7.86 -9.82
N ARG A 23 -17.13 -6.94 -9.11
CA ARG A 23 -17.54 -7.16 -7.72
C ARG A 23 -18.41 -8.41 -7.59
N ARG A 24 -19.42 -8.58 -8.47
CA ARG A 24 -20.27 -9.77 -8.47
C ARG A 24 -19.48 -11.05 -8.74
N MET A 25 -18.50 -11.00 -9.64
CA MET A 25 -17.63 -12.15 -9.93
C MET A 25 -16.83 -12.57 -8.69
N PHE A 26 -16.22 -11.62 -7.98
CA PHE A 26 -15.48 -11.92 -6.74
C PHE A 26 -16.37 -12.40 -5.60
N ILE A 27 -17.57 -11.83 -5.43
CA ILE A 27 -18.52 -12.33 -4.43
C ILE A 27 -18.92 -13.77 -4.71
N ARG A 28 -19.23 -14.12 -5.97
CA ARG A 28 -19.54 -15.51 -6.35
C ARG A 28 -18.38 -16.47 -6.10
N TYR A 29 -17.15 -16.01 -6.28
CA TYR A 29 -15.96 -16.80 -5.94
C TYR A 29 -15.89 -17.05 -4.42
N ILE A 30 -16.09 -16.02 -3.59
CA ILE A 30 -16.13 -16.15 -2.12
C ILE A 30 -17.27 -17.10 -1.70
N GLU A 31 -18.49 -16.89 -2.20
CA GLU A 31 -19.65 -17.74 -1.95
C GLU A 31 -19.37 -19.21 -2.29
N LYS A 32 -18.59 -19.46 -3.36
CA LYS A 32 -18.23 -20.82 -3.77
C LYS A 32 -17.20 -21.47 -2.85
N MET A 33 -16.15 -20.74 -2.48
CA MET A 33 -14.94 -21.31 -1.86
C MET A 33 -14.93 -21.24 -0.33
N ALA A 34 -15.64 -20.29 0.26
CA ALA A 34 -15.67 -20.07 1.71
C ALA A 34 -16.72 -20.92 2.44
N PRO A 35 -16.61 -21.09 3.77
CA PRO A 35 -17.67 -21.66 4.61
C PRO A 35 -18.97 -20.88 4.45
N LYS A 36 -20.08 -21.59 4.24
CA LYS A 36 -21.36 -20.99 3.85
C LYS A 36 -21.93 -20.04 4.90
N ASP A 37 -21.69 -20.32 6.17
CA ASP A 37 -22.11 -19.53 7.32
C ASP A 37 -21.24 -18.31 7.59
N LYS A 38 -20.11 -18.13 6.86
CA LYS A 38 -19.15 -17.03 7.06
C LYS A 38 -19.03 -16.09 5.86
N VAL A 39 -19.84 -16.28 4.83
CA VAL A 39 -19.72 -15.53 3.57
C VAL A 39 -19.94 -14.04 3.80
N GLU A 40 -20.93 -13.66 4.62
CA GLU A 40 -21.28 -12.25 4.83
C GLU A 40 -20.11 -11.46 5.43
N GLU A 41 -19.42 -12.06 6.40
CA GLU A 41 -18.29 -11.44 7.07
C GLU A 41 -17.02 -11.42 6.22
N LEU A 42 -16.86 -12.38 5.31
CA LEU A 42 -15.73 -12.47 4.39
C LEU A 42 -15.85 -11.54 3.17
N VAL A 43 -17.07 -11.11 2.81
CA VAL A 43 -17.29 -10.20 1.68
C VAL A 43 -16.87 -8.76 2.04
N PRO A 44 -15.87 -8.18 1.34
CA PRO A 44 -15.41 -6.83 1.67
C PRO A 44 -16.45 -5.74 1.39
N LYS A 45 -16.62 -4.84 2.36
CA LYS A 45 -17.54 -3.68 2.27
C LYS A 45 -16.97 -2.48 1.51
N TYR A 46 -15.71 -2.54 1.09
CA TYR A 46 -15.07 -1.51 0.27
C TYR A 46 -15.12 -1.84 -1.24
N PRO A 47 -14.97 -0.85 -2.14
CA PRO A 47 -14.96 -1.08 -3.58
C PRO A 47 -13.78 -1.93 -4.06
N VAL A 48 -13.97 -2.64 -5.18
CA VAL A 48 -12.91 -3.44 -5.81
C VAL A 48 -11.72 -2.54 -6.19
N GLY A 49 -10.50 -2.96 -5.83
CA GLY A 49 -9.28 -2.22 -6.12
C GLY A 49 -8.90 -1.15 -5.09
N CYS A 50 -9.77 -0.82 -4.13
CA CYS A 50 -9.39 0.06 -3.02
C CYS A 50 -8.32 -0.55 -2.10
N LYS A 51 -8.18 -1.88 -2.14
CA LYS A 51 -7.06 -2.61 -1.56
C LYS A 51 -6.48 -3.53 -2.63
N ARG A 52 -5.21 -3.89 -2.47
CA ARG A 52 -4.54 -4.84 -3.36
C ARG A 52 -5.27 -6.18 -3.33
N ILE A 53 -5.60 -6.69 -4.52
CA ILE A 53 -6.23 -8.00 -4.66
C ILE A 53 -5.19 -9.08 -4.33
N ILE A 54 -5.57 -10.00 -3.46
CA ILE A 54 -4.74 -11.13 -3.05
C ILE A 54 -5.13 -12.34 -3.90
N ILE A 55 -4.15 -13.06 -4.41
CA ILE A 55 -4.36 -14.36 -5.06
C ILE A 55 -4.64 -15.37 -3.96
N ASP A 56 -5.66 -16.21 -4.13
CA ASP A 56 -6.11 -17.17 -3.15
C ASP A 56 -5.47 -18.56 -3.39
N PRO A 57 -4.41 -18.96 -2.67
CA PRO A 57 -3.85 -20.30 -2.72
C PRO A 57 -4.60 -21.23 -1.76
N ASP A 58 -5.90 -21.40 -1.97
CA ASP A 58 -6.81 -22.18 -1.13
C ASP A 58 -7.05 -21.63 0.30
N TYR A 59 -6.79 -20.34 0.53
CA TYR A 59 -7.06 -19.67 1.80
C TYR A 59 -8.54 -19.78 2.17
N LEU A 60 -9.47 -19.45 1.26
CA LEU A 60 -10.90 -19.47 1.57
C LEU A 60 -11.41 -20.87 1.95
N THR A 61 -10.91 -21.91 1.28
CA THR A 61 -11.29 -23.30 1.58
C THR A 61 -10.67 -23.77 2.90
N ALA A 62 -9.45 -23.33 3.24
CA ALA A 62 -8.83 -23.65 4.51
C ALA A 62 -9.63 -23.15 5.72
N LEU A 63 -10.40 -22.06 5.56
CA LEU A 63 -11.26 -21.52 6.62
C LEU A 63 -12.40 -22.47 7.04
N GLY A 64 -12.74 -23.47 6.24
CA GLY A 64 -13.79 -24.45 6.52
C GLY A 64 -13.31 -25.76 7.11
N ARG A 65 -12.03 -25.88 7.45
CA ARG A 65 -11.48 -27.09 8.08
C ARG A 65 -12.02 -27.25 9.50
N PRO A 66 -12.21 -28.50 9.99
CA PRO A 66 -12.78 -28.75 11.32
C PRO A 66 -11.93 -28.22 12.49
N ASN A 67 -10.65 -27.91 12.24
CA ASN A 67 -9.71 -27.37 13.22
C ASN A 67 -9.49 -25.85 13.06
N VAL A 68 -10.37 -25.15 12.33
CA VAL A 68 -10.31 -23.70 12.14
C VAL A 68 -11.58 -23.07 12.68
N GLU A 69 -11.40 -22.13 13.61
CA GLU A 69 -12.47 -21.29 14.13
C GLU A 69 -12.25 -19.84 13.71
N LEU A 70 -13.31 -19.18 13.26
CA LEU A 70 -13.29 -17.79 12.82
C LEU A 70 -14.06 -16.91 13.80
N THR A 71 -13.40 -15.85 14.26
CA THR A 71 -13.98 -14.85 15.16
C THR A 71 -13.74 -13.45 14.65
N TRP A 72 -14.75 -12.59 14.80
CA TRP A 72 -14.67 -11.14 14.56
C TRP A 72 -14.75 -10.34 15.87
N SER A 73 -14.72 -11.03 17.02
CA SER A 73 -14.74 -10.41 18.34
C SER A 73 -13.48 -9.56 18.53
N PRO A 74 -13.61 -8.29 18.94
CA PRO A 74 -12.45 -7.45 19.19
C PRO A 74 -11.58 -8.00 20.32
N ILE A 75 -10.27 -7.94 20.12
CA ILE A 75 -9.28 -8.30 21.14
C ILE A 75 -9.16 -7.14 22.14
N GLU A 76 -9.10 -7.46 23.43
CA GLU A 76 -8.81 -6.52 24.53
C GLU A 76 -7.31 -6.47 24.80
N CYS A 77 -6.69 -7.62 25.09
CA CYS A 77 -5.27 -7.74 25.35
C CYS A 77 -4.77 -9.17 25.16
N VAL A 78 -3.43 -9.31 25.11
CA VAL A 78 -2.77 -10.61 25.29
C VAL A 78 -2.81 -10.97 26.78
N ALA A 79 -3.27 -12.17 27.10
CA ALA A 79 -3.30 -12.74 28.43
C ALA A 79 -2.17 -13.77 28.59
N PRO A 80 -1.78 -14.14 29.83
CA PRO A 80 -0.74 -15.15 30.05
C PRO A 80 -1.01 -16.48 29.32
N ASP A 81 -2.28 -16.87 29.24
CA ASP A 81 -2.69 -18.18 28.72
C ASP A 81 -3.38 -18.09 27.34
N GLY A 82 -3.32 -16.92 26.67
CA GLY A 82 -3.93 -16.74 25.35
C GLY A 82 -4.37 -15.30 25.05
N LEU A 83 -5.59 -15.13 24.51
CA LEU A 83 -6.16 -13.83 24.17
C LEU A 83 -7.44 -13.54 24.95
N LYS A 84 -7.52 -12.35 25.54
CA LYS A 84 -8.77 -11.85 26.14
C LYS A 84 -9.54 -11.04 25.10
N LEU A 85 -10.77 -11.45 24.82
CA LEU A 85 -11.71 -10.73 23.96
C LEU A 85 -12.47 -9.67 24.76
N ARG A 86 -12.96 -8.63 24.10
CA ARG A 86 -13.77 -7.57 24.76
C ARG A 86 -15.12 -8.06 25.28
N SER A 87 -15.55 -9.25 24.89
CA SER A 87 -16.71 -9.95 25.49
C SER A 87 -16.43 -10.44 26.91
N GLY A 88 -15.17 -10.48 27.35
CA GLY A 88 -14.73 -11.08 28.60
C GLY A 88 -14.25 -12.53 28.48
N GLU A 89 -14.47 -13.16 27.31
CA GLU A 89 -13.97 -14.50 27.01
C GLU A 89 -12.44 -14.53 26.89
N VAL A 90 -11.82 -15.61 27.39
CA VAL A 90 -10.40 -15.89 27.20
C VAL A 90 -10.28 -17.09 26.28
N VAL A 91 -9.67 -16.86 25.12
CA VAL A 91 -9.37 -17.92 24.14
C VAL A 91 -7.97 -18.47 24.46
N PRO A 92 -7.85 -19.71 24.95
CA PRO A 92 -6.56 -20.29 25.29
C PRO A 92 -5.75 -20.59 24.03
N LEU A 93 -4.47 -20.21 24.01
CA LEU A 93 -3.61 -20.36 22.84
C LEU A 93 -2.17 -20.68 23.26
N ASP A 94 -1.57 -21.70 22.63
CA ASP A 94 -0.15 -22.02 22.80
C ASP A 94 0.77 -21.08 21.97
N VAL A 95 0.27 -20.59 20.84
CA VAL A 95 1.03 -19.78 19.87
C VAL A 95 0.16 -18.66 19.32
N ILE A 96 0.73 -17.45 19.23
CA ILE A 96 0.09 -16.27 18.62
C ILE A 96 0.91 -15.83 17.41
N ILE A 97 0.26 -15.70 16.25
CA ILE A 97 0.86 -15.22 14.99
C ILE A 97 0.27 -13.85 14.64
N PHE A 98 1.13 -12.84 14.50
CA PHE A 98 0.72 -11.46 14.18
C PHE A 98 0.61 -11.24 12.67
N GLY A 99 -0.61 -11.35 12.13
CA GLY A 99 -0.96 -10.97 10.75
C GLY A 99 -1.37 -9.50 10.59
N THR A 100 -0.75 -8.57 11.32
CA THR A 100 -1.24 -7.19 11.51
C THR A 100 -0.75 -6.17 10.49
N GLY A 101 -0.05 -6.60 9.43
CA GLY A 101 0.48 -5.70 8.40
C GLY A 101 1.68 -4.87 8.86
N TYR A 102 1.87 -3.68 8.27
CA TYR A 102 3.07 -2.84 8.44
C TYR A 102 2.72 -1.36 8.53
N SER A 103 3.56 -0.58 9.23
CA SER A 103 3.57 0.87 9.12
C SER A 103 4.36 1.29 7.88
N ILE A 104 3.88 2.31 7.17
CA ILE A 104 4.56 2.91 6.02
C ILE A 104 5.33 4.19 6.39
N GLU A 105 5.44 4.51 7.67
CA GLU A 105 6.24 5.63 8.15
C GLU A 105 7.72 5.22 8.23
N SER A 106 8.61 6.01 7.64
CA SER A 106 10.03 5.67 7.54
C SER A 106 10.80 5.81 8.85
N GLY A 107 10.26 6.52 9.86
CA GLY A 107 10.94 6.83 11.13
C GLY A 107 12.20 7.69 11.00
N LEU A 108 12.64 8.01 9.77
CA LEU A 108 13.83 8.79 9.48
C LEU A 108 13.52 10.28 9.57
N ASN A 109 14.34 11.02 10.34
CA ASN A 109 14.33 12.48 10.33
C ASN A 109 15.34 12.97 9.28
N ILE A 110 14.85 13.37 8.12
CA ILE A 110 15.67 13.87 7.01
C ILE A 110 15.46 15.37 6.91
N GLU A 111 16.54 16.12 7.07
CA GLU A 111 16.59 17.58 6.97
C GLU A 111 17.18 18.02 5.64
N GLY A 112 16.52 19.00 5.02
CA GLY A 112 16.94 19.62 3.78
C GLY A 112 17.61 20.98 4.04
N VAL A 113 17.50 21.86 3.05
CA VAL A 113 17.96 23.25 3.15
C VAL A 113 17.18 23.98 4.24
N ASP A 114 17.85 24.89 4.95
CA ASP A 114 17.30 25.70 6.05
C ASP A 114 16.69 24.90 7.21
N GLY A 115 17.07 23.63 7.37
CA GLY A 115 16.60 22.76 8.46
C GLY A 115 15.17 22.25 8.30
N VAL A 116 14.55 22.44 7.14
CA VAL A 116 13.19 21.93 6.87
C VAL A 116 13.22 20.41 6.71
N THR A 117 12.39 19.70 7.47
CA THR A 117 12.33 18.23 7.36
C THR A 117 11.45 17.78 6.20
N VAL A 118 11.65 16.55 5.72
CA VAL A 118 10.75 15.93 4.71
C VAL A 118 9.30 15.90 5.22
N ARG A 119 9.11 15.68 6.53
CA ARG A 119 7.80 15.68 7.17
C ARG A 119 7.15 17.07 7.08
N ASP A 120 7.89 18.13 7.40
CA ASP A 120 7.40 19.51 7.32
C ASP A 120 7.01 19.85 5.87
N TYR A 121 7.85 19.47 4.90
CA TYR A 121 7.55 19.68 3.49
C TYR A 121 6.25 18.96 3.08
N PHE A 122 6.09 17.67 3.41
CA PHE A 122 4.86 16.93 3.10
C PHE A 122 3.63 17.55 3.76
N GLN A 123 3.73 17.97 5.03
CA GLN A 123 2.64 18.66 5.71
C GLN A 123 2.25 19.96 4.99
N SER A 124 3.24 20.78 4.58
CA SER A 124 2.99 22.01 3.83
C SER A 124 2.28 21.80 2.48
N LYS A 125 2.35 20.58 1.93
CA LYS A 125 1.70 20.19 0.66
C LYS A 125 0.40 19.41 0.86
N GLY A 126 -0.05 19.20 2.09
CA GLY A 126 -1.24 18.43 2.43
C GLY A 126 -1.06 16.91 2.25
N GLY A 127 0.18 16.43 2.10
CA GLY A 127 0.49 15.00 2.00
C GLY A 127 1.83 14.70 1.32
N PRO A 128 2.26 13.43 1.32
CA PRO A 128 3.48 13.00 0.65
C PRO A 128 3.46 13.32 -0.84
N THR A 129 4.45 14.08 -1.30
CA THR A 129 4.58 14.48 -2.70
C THR A 129 6.04 14.63 -3.10
N ALA A 130 6.38 14.19 -4.31
CA ALA A 130 7.74 14.27 -4.85
C ALA A 130 7.67 14.25 -6.39
N TYR A 131 8.62 14.92 -7.03
CA TYR A 131 8.76 14.89 -8.49
C TYR A 131 9.08 13.45 -8.93
N VAL A 132 8.20 12.90 -9.77
CA VAL A 132 8.23 11.49 -10.22
C VAL A 132 8.37 10.54 -9.02
N GLY A 133 7.80 10.91 -7.88
CA GLY A 133 7.89 10.15 -6.64
C GLY A 133 9.31 9.96 -6.09
N SER A 134 10.29 10.75 -6.54
CA SER A 134 11.72 10.52 -6.25
C SER A 134 12.48 11.72 -5.72
N ALA A 135 12.22 12.94 -6.21
CA ALA A 135 12.96 14.13 -5.80
C ALA A 135 12.03 15.12 -5.07
N ILE A 136 12.53 15.73 -3.99
CA ILE A 136 11.76 16.66 -3.14
C ILE A 136 12.41 18.05 -3.22
N PRO A 137 11.64 19.12 -3.52
CA PRO A 137 12.14 20.49 -3.46
C PRO A 137 12.69 20.85 -2.07
N GLY A 138 13.87 21.49 -2.03
CA GLY A 138 14.57 21.78 -0.77
C GLY A 138 15.49 20.66 -0.28
N PHE A 139 15.57 19.53 -0.99
CA PHE A 139 16.44 18.39 -0.67
C PHE A 139 17.38 18.10 -1.85
N PRO A 140 18.41 18.94 -2.08
CA PRO A 140 19.32 18.78 -3.20
C PRO A 140 20.10 17.47 -3.10
N ASN A 141 20.38 16.88 -4.26
CA ASN A 141 21.15 15.64 -4.42
C ASN A 141 20.55 14.42 -3.67
N MET A 142 19.28 14.50 -3.24
CA MET A 142 18.57 13.42 -2.57
C MET A 142 17.54 12.80 -3.51
N PHE A 143 17.56 11.46 -3.61
CA PHE A 143 16.60 10.69 -4.39
C PHE A 143 16.00 9.58 -3.53
N ILE A 144 14.67 9.50 -3.50
CA ILE A 144 13.91 8.48 -2.80
C ILE A 144 13.46 7.44 -3.82
N LEU A 145 13.80 6.17 -3.58
CA LEU A 145 13.22 5.05 -4.34
C LEU A 145 11.92 4.63 -3.69
N VAL A 146 10.93 4.27 -4.51
CA VAL A 146 9.59 3.89 -4.04
C VAL A 146 8.97 4.97 -3.14
N GLY A 147 9.19 6.24 -3.49
CA GLY A 147 8.62 7.38 -2.77
C GLY A 147 7.13 7.58 -3.07
N PRO A 148 6.59 8.78 -2.75
CA PRO A 148 5.17 9.07 -2.87
C PRO A 148 4.60 8.75 -4.24
N ASN A 149 3.42 8.13 -4.28
CA ASN A 149 2.65 7.81 -5.50
C ASN A 149 3.29 6.79 -6.46
N VAL A 150 4.40 6.14 -6.09
CA VAL A 150 5.09 5.13 -6.94
C VAL A 150 4.54 3.71 -6.70
N ALA A 151 4.27 3.35 -5.45
CA ALA A 151 3.78 2.03 -5.07
C ALA A 151 2.26 1.88 -5.32
N THR A 152 1.87 1.76 -6.59
CA THR A 152 0.45 1.75 -7.01
C THR A 152 -0.29 0.44 -6.72
N GLY A 153 0.40 -0.62 -6.26
CA GLY A 153 -0.20 -1.91 -5.90
C GLY A 153 -0.66 -2.80 -7.07
N HIS A 154 -0.64 -2.28 -8.29
CA HIS A 154 -1.09 -2.98 -9.51
C HIS A 154 -0.02 -3.08 -10.61
N ALA A 155 1.06 -2.30 -10.51
CA ALA A 155 2.20 -2.34 -11.44
C ALA A 155 3.44 -2.94 -10.76
N SER A 156 4.40 -3.39 -11.57
CA SER A 156 5.69 -3.88 -11.08
C SER A 156 6.45 -2.78 -10.34
N LEU A 157 6.71 -3.01 -9.05
CA LEU A 157 7.53 -2.12 -8.24
C LEU A 157 8.98 -2.09 -8.74
N ILE A 158 9.47 -3.23 -9.24
CA ILE A 158 10.82 -3.38 -9.80
C ILE A 158 11.01 -2.46 -11.00
N PHE A 159 10.05 -2.47 -11.93
CA PHE A 159 10.10 -1.59 -13.11
C PHE A 159 10.14 -0.11 -12.70
N SER A 160 9.29 0.29 -11.74
CA SER A 160 9.32 1.66 -11.22
C SER A 160 10.67 2.00 -10.59
N GLN A 161 11.26 1.10 -9.81
CA GLN A 161 12.58 1.29 -9.23
C GLN A 161 13.67 1.41 -10.31
N GLU A 162 13.66 0.57 -11.34
CA GLU A 162 14.60 0.65 -12.46
C GLU A 162 14.53 2.03 -13.14
N CYS A 163 13.32 2.54 -13.41
CA CYS A 163 13.14 3.88 -13.96
C CYS A 163 13.66 4.98 -13.00
N GLN A 164 13.35 4.89 -11.70
CA GLN A 164 13.80 5.86 -10.71
C GLN A 164 15.33 5.84 -10.55
N ILE A 165 15.93 4.66 -10.51
CA ILE A 165 17.39 4.48 -10.43
C ILE A 165 18.04 5.05 -11.69
N GLN A 166 17.52 4.74 -12.88
CA GLN A 166 18.06 5.26 -14.13
C GLN A 166 18.03 6.80 -14.16
N MET A 167 16.93 7.40 -13.70
CA MET A 167 16.81 8.86 -13.57
C MET A 167 17.85 9.41 -12.59
N ALA A 168 17.92 8.85 -11.37
CA ALA A 168 18.84 9.31 -10.33
C ALA A 168 20.30 9.19 -10.79
N VAL A 169 20.70 8.04 -11.36
CA VAL A 169 22.06 7.80 -11.86
C VAL A 169 22.43 8.79 -12.96
N ASN A 170 21.53 9.11 -13.88
CA ASN A 170 21.82 10.09 -14.94
C ASN A 170 22.11 11.48 -14.38
N ILE A 171 21.40 11.90 -13.33
CA ILE A 171 21.64 13.19 -12.67
C ILE A 171 22.91 13.15 -11.83
N ILE A 172 23.11 12.08 -11.05
CA ILE A 172 24.30 11.88 -10.21
C ILE A 172 25.56 11.88 -11.07
N LYS A 173 25.55 11.24 -12.25
CA LYS A 173 26.69 11.26 -13.19
C LYS A 173 27.10 12.68 -13.58
N ALA A 174 26.15 13.57 -13.85
CA ALA A 174 26.48 14.96 -14.19
C ALA A 174 27.13 15.71 -13.03
N ILE A 175 26.79 15.37 -11.78
CA ILE A 175 27.42 15.91 -10.56
C ILE A 175 28.84 15.36 -10.41
N VAL A 176 29.00 14.03 -10.52
CA VAL A 176 30.28 13.34 -10.37
C VAL A 176 31.28 13.75 -11.46
N ASP A 177 30.81 13.96 -12.69
CA ASP A 177 31.62 14.45 -13.82
C ASP A 177 32.02 15.94 -13.67
N GLY A 178 31.51 16.64 -12.65
CA GLY A 178 31.75 18.08 -12.44
C GLY A 178 31.02 19.00 -13.43
N LYS A 179 30.03 18.49 -14.19
CA LYS A 179 29.24 19.29 -15.14
C LYS A 179 28.25 20.22 -14.43
N ILE A 180 27.76 19.77 -13.27
CA ILE A 180 26.92 20.54 -12.35
C ILE A 180 27.39 20.27 -10.91
N GLN A 181 27.11 21.18 -9.98
CA GLN A 181 27.49 20.99 -8.57
C GLN A 181 26.36 20.38 -7.72
N SER A 182 25.11 20.61 -8.12
CA SER A 182 23.93 20.19 -7.35
C SER A 182 22.71 20.10 -8.26
N ALA A 183 21.79 19.21 -7.94
CA ALA A 183 20.51 19.05 -8.62
C ALA A 183 19.37 18.90 -7.62
N GLN A 184 18.24 19.54 -7.89
CA GLN A 184 17.01 19.41 -7.10
C GLN A 184 15.78 19.59 -7.99
N SER A 185 14.65 19.01 -7.58
CA SER A 185 13.36 19.35 -8.16
C SER A 185 12.90 20.72 -7.67
N ILE A 186 12.22 21.48 -8.53
CA ILE A 186 11.59 22.75 -8.17
C ILE A 186 10.07 22.57 -8.11
N TYR A 187 9.43 23.24 -7.15
CA TYR A 187 7.97 23.34 -7.13
C TYR A 187 7.54 24.53 -7.99
N HIS A 188 6.73 24.28 -9.02
CA HIS A 188 6.17 25.33 -9.86
C HIS A 188 4.66 25.47 -9.59
N PRO A 189 4.18 26.57 -9.00
CA PRO A 189 2.78 26.69 -8.55
C PRO A 189 1.74 26.68 -9.68
N SER A 190 2.15 26.83 -10.94
CA SER A 190 1.25 26.85 -12.10
C SER A 190 1.24 25.55 -12.92
N LEU A 191 1.95 24.50 -12.51
CA LEU A 191 1.91 23.19 -13.15
C LEU A 191 1.18 22.20 -12.21
N PRO A 192 0.19 21.46 -12.72
CA PRO A 192 -0.60 20.51 -11.93
C PRO A 192 0.22 19.33 -11.40
#